data_AF-A0A3A2ZWR9-F1
#
_entry.id   AF-A0A3A2ZWR9-F1
#
_cell.length_a   1.000
_cell.length_b   1.000
_cell.length_c   1.000
_cell.angle_alpha   90.00
_cell.angle_beta   90.00
_cell.angle_gamma   90.00
#
_symmetry.space_group_name_H-M   'P 1'
#
loop_
_entity.id
_entity.type
_entity.pdbx_description
1 polymer ?
#
loop_
_entity_poly.entity_id
_entity_poly.type
_entity_poly.pdbx_seq_one_letter_code
_entity_poly.pdbx_strand_id
1 'polypeptide(L)'
;MWKPPTVIGPATKKATRPSNKLPQSLIDGAKIAKKDIFDPEKHLNFQPPASVYTMEQIGLKGHGISPHAATEPFPLFTEEAIRQMRAEIFDEKVLAECQYSSTFNKNMVRGMGPARAPFTYDAWKSPEVLEKISQVAGIDLVPSIDFEIANINITFRDENEVEQTVNLMPSKELSAVSWHYDSFPFVCVTMLSDCTGMVGGETAMRTPKGDIMKVRGPAMGTAVVMQGRYIEHQALKALGGRERISMVTCFRPKSPLVKDETVLVGVRGISDLSELYTQYTEYRLEILEERIRHQLKKEREREVAKKPFNIAEIKRFLTNQKLFIESVLTEIQEVD
;
A
#
# COMPACT_ATOMS: atom_id res chain seq x y z
N MET A 1 -20.94 13.70 -10.36
CA MET A 1 -19.84 13.55 -9.38
C MET A 1 -19.32 12.13 -9.54
N TRP A 2 -18.03 11.93 -9.76
CA TRP A 2 -17.45 10.59 -9.92
C TRP A 2 -17.54 9.82 -8.60
N LYS A 3 -17.88 8.54 -8.65
CA LYS A 3 -17.94 7.64 -7.50
C LYS A 3 -16.71 6.75 -7.52
N PRO A 4 -15.98 6.59 -6.39
CA PRO A 4 -14.85 5.68 -6.34
C PRO A 4 -15.28 4.24 -6.67
N PRO A 5 -14.40 3.46 -7.32
CA PRO A 5 -14.74 2.12 -7.75
C PRO A 5 -15.00 1.20 -6.55
N THR A 6 -15.74 0.11 -6.76
CA THR A 6 -15.97 -0.87 -5.70
C THR A 6 -14.72 -1.74 -5.51
N VAL A 7 -14.25 -1.85 -4.26
CA VAL A 7 -13.17 -2.78 -3.88
C VAL A 7 -13.79 -4.15 -3.60
N ILE A 8 -13.14 -5.21 -4.08
CA ILE A 8 -13.50 -6.59 -3.78
C ILE A 8 -12.42 -7.18 -2.88
N GLY A 9 -12.79 -7.52 -1.65
CA GLY A 9 -11.89 -8.10 -0.67
C GLY A 9 -11.69 -9.61 -0.86
N PRO A 10 -10.75 -10.21 -0.10
CA PRO A 10 -10.56 -11.65 -0.11
C PRO A 10 -11.82 -12.36 0.41
N ALA A 11 -12.03 -13.59 -0.07
CA ALA A 11 -13.07 -14.47 0.48
C ALA A 11 -12.81 -14.84 1.95
N THR A 12 -11.55 -14.78 2.39
CA THR A 12 -11.14 -14.95 3.79
C THR A 12 -11.84 -13.91 4.67
N LYS A 13 -12.54 -14.36 5.72
CA LYS A 13 -13.27 -13.50 6.66
C LYS A 13 -12.55 -13.30 7.99
N LYS A 14 -11.59 -14.16 8.31
CA LYS A 14 -10.83 -14.12 9.55
C LYS A 14 -9.35 -14.31 9.29
N ALA A 15 -8.52 -13.57 10.02
CA ALA A 15 -7.07 -13.72 9.98
C ALA A 15 -6.68 -15.19 10.16
N THR A 16 -6.01 -15.75 9.14
CA THR A 16 -5.72 -17.18 9.05
C THR A 16 -4.22 -17.38 8.91
N ARG A 17 -3.63 -18.28 9.70
CA ARG A 17 -2.20 -18.64 9.59
C ARG A 17 -1.99 -19.57 8.37
N PRO A 18 -0.86 -19.46 7.66
CA PRO A 18 -0.56 -20.38 6.55
C PRO A 18 -0.41 -21.81 7.05
N SER A 19 -0.84 -22.78 6.24
CA SER A 19 -0.66 -24.20 6.50
C SER A 19 0.68 -24.73 5.98
N ASN A 20 1.29 -24.04 5.02
CA ASN A 20 2.59 -24.40 4.45
C ASN A 20 3.71 -23.67 5.20
N LYS A 21 4.86 -24.33 5.35
CA LYS A 21 6.06 -23.71 5.92
C LYS A 21 6.82 -22.93 4.83
N LEU A 22 7.51 -21.87 5.24
CA LEU A 22 8.49 -21.21 4.37
C LEU A 22 9.74 -22.10 4.25
N PRO A 23 10.44 -22.09 3.11
CA PRO A 23 11.70 -22.82 2.95
C PRO A 23 12.74 -22.33 3.96
N GLN A 24 13.47 -23.26 4.60
CA GLN A 24 14.50 -22.91 5.58
C GLN A 24 15.64 -22.08 4.95
N SER A 25 15.97 -22.33 3.69
CA SER A 25 16.96 -21.58 2.91
C SER A 25 16.62 -20.08 2.80
N LEU A 26 15.34 -19.74 2.74
CA LEU A 26 14.85 -18.36 2.64
C LEU A 26 14.98 -17.63 3.98
N ILE A 27 14.72 -18.33 5.09
CA ILE A 27 14.92 -17.83 6.46
C ILE A 27 16.41 -17.65 6.75
N ASP A 28 17.23 -18.68 6.48
CA ASP A 28 18.66 -18.65 6.74
C ASP A 28 19.38 -17.60 5.88
N GLY A 29 18.96 -17.44 4.62
CA GLY A 29 19.49 -16.42 3.71
C GLY A 29 19.16 -14.98 4.10
N ALA A 30 18.20 -14.77 5.01
CA ALA A 30 17.86 -13.44 5.53
C ALA A 30 18.63 -13.09 6.81
N LYS A 31 19.37 -14.03 7.41
CA LYS A 31 20.15 -13.77 8.62
C LYS A 31 21.29 -12.79 8.33
N ILE A 32 21.44 -11.83 9.22
CA ILE A 32 22.52 -10.84 9.19
C ILE A 32 23.31 -10.88 10.49
N ALA A 33 24.59 -10.56 10.44
CA ALA A 33 25.47 -10.57 11.62
C ALA A 33 25.15 -9.44 12.60
N LYS A 34 24.68 -8.29 12.10
CA LYS A 34 24.40 -7.10 12.90
C LYS A 34 23.10 -6.44 12.44
N LYS A 35 22.13 -6.33 13.35
CA LYS A 35 20.94 -5.47 13.18
C LYS A 35 21.37 -4.01 13.35
N ASP A 36 20.86 -3.13 12.49
CA ASP A 36 21.16 -1.69 12.52
C ASP A 36 19.86 -0.88 12.74
N ILE A 37 20.00 0.41 13.03
CA ILE A 37 18.88 1.36 13.08
C ILE A 37 18.76 2.02 11.70
N PHE A 38 17.54 2.38 11.30
CA PHE A 38 17.35 3.11 10.06
C PHE A 38 18.02 4.49 10.13
N ASP A 39 18.76 4.81 9.08
CA ASP A 39 19.49 6.06 8.89
C ASP A 39 19.28 6.48 7.43
N PRO A 40 18.57 7.58 7.16
CA PRO A 40 18.27 8.00 5.80
C PRO A 40 19.53 8.32 4.99
N GLU A 41 20.62 8.81 5.58
CA GLU A 41 21.85 9.12 4.83
C GLU A 41 22.53 7.87 4.28
N LYS A 42 22.35 6.75 4.97
CA LYS A 42 22.95 5.45 4.64
C LYS A 42 22.02 4.53 3.86
N HIS A 43 20.73 4.56 4.19
CA HIS A 43 19.77 3.53 3.78
C HIS A 43 18.81 3.99 2.67
N LEU A 44 18.62 5.31 2.50
CA LEU A 44 17.85 5.88 1.39
C LEU A 44 18.73 6.01 0.16
N ASN A 45 18.29 5.45 -0.96
CA ASN A 45 18.97 5.53 -2.27
C ASN A 45 18.02 6.10 -3.32
N PHE A 46 17.29 7.16 -2.97
CA PHE A 46 16.29 7.72 -3.85
C PHE A 46 16.91 8.27 -5.13
N GLN A 47 16.43 7.79 -6.26
CA GLN A 47 16.60 8.42 -7.56
C GLN A 47 15.21 8.59 -8.18
N PRO A 48 14.89 9.73 -8.80
CA PRO A 48 13.55 9.93 -9.36
C PRO A 48 13.25 8.92 -10.47
N PRO A 49 11.98 8.50 -10.64
CA PRO A 49 11.59 7.62 -11.73
C PRO A 49 11.85 8.27 -13.08
N ALA A 50 12.21 7.47 -14.09
CA ALA A 50 12.42 7.94 -15.45
C ALA A 50 11.12 8.52 -16.06
N SER A 51 9.96 8.05 -15.61
CA SER A 51 8.66 8.60 -15.99
C SER A 51 7.61 8.43 -14.89
N VAL A 52 6.70 9.41 -14.84
CA VAL A 52 5.48 9.36 -14.03
C VAL A 52 4.29 9.47 -14.98
N TYR A 53 3.47 8.43 -15.01
CA TYR A 53 2.21 8.41 -15.77
C TYR A 53 1.18 9.26 -15.04
N THR A 54 0.42 10.07 -15.76
CA THR A 54 -0.62 10.92 -15.18
C THR A 54 -2.01 10.29 -15.28
N MET A 55 -2.92 10.68 -14.39
CA MET A 55 -4.32 10.28 -14.47
C MET A 55 -4.95 10.70 -15.80
N GLU A 56 -4.53 11.83 -16.38
CA GLU A 56 -4.99 12.28 -17.69
C GLU A 56 -4.51 11.36 -18.83
N GLN A 57 -3.24 10.96 -18.83
CA GLN A 57 -2.67 10.06 -19.84
C GLN A 57 -3.39 8.70 -19.88
N ILE A 58 -3.83 8.19 -18.73
CA ILE A 58 -4.56 6.92 -18.64
C ILE A 58 -6.09 7.08 -18.76
N GLY A 59 -6.58 8.28 -19.08
CA GLY A 59 -8.00 8.56 -19.31
C GLY A 59 -8.85 8.71 -18.04
N LEU A 60 -8.22 8.85 -16.87
CA LEU A 60 -8.84 8.96 -15.55
C LEU A 60 -8.70 10.38 -14.95
N LYS A 61 -8.62 11.43 -15.78
CA LYS A 61 -8.51 12.81 -15.31
C LYS A 61 -9.57 13.15 -14.25
N GLY A 62 -9.14 13.68 -13.11
CA GLY A 62 -10.03 14.03 -12.00
C GLY A 62 -10.58 12.84 -11.20
N HIS A 63 -10.23 11.60 -11.57
CA HIS A 63 -10.46 10.42 -10.76
C HIS A 63 -9.23 10.30 -9.84
N GLY A 64 -9.44 10.04 -8.55
CA GLY A 64 -8.35 10.06 -7.54
C GLY A 64 -8.06 11.42 -6.89
N ILE A 65 -6.92 11.52 -6.19
CA ILE A 65 -6.54 12.66 -5.33
C ILE A 65 -5.30 13.41 -5.81
N SER A 66 -4.61 12.87 -6.81
CA SER A 66 -3.40 13.44 -7.40
C SER A 66 -3.45 13.41 -8.93
N PRO A 67 -2.77 14.33 -9.64
CA PRO A 67 -2.55 14.20 -11.08
C PRO A 67 -1.68 12.99 -11.47
N HIS A 68 -0.84 12.45 -10.57
CA HIS A 68 0.06 11.33 -10.87
C HIS A 68 -0.63 9.98 -10.64
N ALA A 69 -0.66 9.13 -11.66
CA ALA A 69 -1.31 7.82 -11.63
C ALA A 69 -0.40 6.73 -11.07
N ALA A 70 0.77 6.55 -11.70
CA ALA A 70 1.74 5.53 -11.36
C ALA A 70 3.14 5.95 -11.85
N THR A 71 4.19 5.44 -11.21
CA THR A 71 5.58 5.68 -11.63
C THR A 71 6.13 4.47 -12.37
N GLU A 72 7.15 4.69 -13.21
CA GLU A 72 8.10 3.61 -13.49
C GLU A 72 8.87 3.23 -12.21
N PRO A 73 9.47 2.03 -12.13
CA PRO A 73 10.30 1.66 -11.00
C PRO A 73 11.46 2.64 -10.80
N PHE A 74 11.74 2.95 -9.54
CA PHE A 74 12.82 3.86 -9.18
C PHE A 74 13.57 3.38 -7.93
N PRO A 75 14.91 3.54 -7.85
CA PRO A 75 15.67 3.24 -6.65
C PRO A 75 15.12 4.00 -5.44
N LEU A 76 14.89 3.28 -4.33
CA LEU A 76 14.42 3.88 -3.08
C LEU A 76 15.31 3.50 -1.90
N PHE A 77 15.65 2.23 -1.75
CA PHE A 77 16.45 1.74 -0.63
C PHE A 77 17.78 1.14 -1.11
N THR A 78 18.83 1.27 -0.30
CA THR A 78 20.10 0.56 -0.56
C THR A 78 19.92 -0.94 -0.37
N GLU A 79 20.81 -1.75 -0.95
CA GLU A 79 20.81 -3.19 -0.72
C GLU A 79 20.98 -3.53 0.78
N GLU A 80 21.78 -2.74 1.51
CA GLU A 80 21.93 -2.91 2.95
C GLU A 80 20.59 -2.72 3.70
N ALA A 81 19.82 -1.71 3.34
CA ALA A 81 18.49 -1.50 3.91
C ALA A 81 17.54 -2.66 3.60
N ILE A 82 17.60 -3.21 2.37
CA ILE A 82 16.83 -4.40 2.00
C ILE A 82 17.22 -5.61 2.84
N ARG A 83 18.51 -5.80 3.14
CA ARG A 83 18.97 -6.89 4.02
C ARG A 83 18.46 -6.72 5.45
N GLN A 84 18.46 -5.51 6.00
CA GLN A 84 17.88 -5.23 7.33
C GLN A 84 16.37 -5.53 7.35
N MET A 85 15.62 -5.04 6.37
CA MET A 85 14.17 -5.31 6.25
C MET A 85 13.89 -6.81 6.14
N ARG A 86 14.64 -7.54 5.30
CA ARG A 86 14.51 -9.01 5.19
C ARG A 86 14.81 -9.71 6.52
N ALA A 87 15.85 -9.29 7.23
CA ALA A 87 16.21 -9.88 8.51
C ALA A 87 15.10 -9.72 9.56
N GLU A 88 14.38 -8.60 9.57
CA GLU A 88 13.21 -8.41 10.42
C GLU A 88 12.03 -9.27 9.97
N ILE A 89 11.72 -9.30 8.67
CA ILE A 89 10.60 -10.07 8.12
C ILE A 89 10.70 -11.57 8.43
N PHE A 90 11.91 -12.12 8.37
CA PHE A 90 12.18 -13.55 8.59
C PHE A 90 12.65 -13.87 10.01
N ASP A 91 12.59 -12.91 10.93
CA ASP A 91 12.79 -13.17 12.35
C ASP A 91 11.72 -14.16 12.86
N GLU A 92 12.13 -15.11 13.70
CA GLU A 92 11.25 -16.18 14.19
C GLU A 92 10.00 -15.62 14.89
N LYS A 93 10.16 -14.54 15.67
CA LYS A 93 9.05 -13.91 16.37
C LYS A 93 8.09 -13.22 15.41
N VAL A 94 8.62 -12.56 14.38
CA VAL A 94 7.81 -11.93 13.33
C VAL A 94 7.00 -12.98 12.58
N LEU A 95 7.61 -14.08 12.15
CA LEU A 95 6.86 -15.13 11.46
C LEU A 95 5.80 -15.77 12.35
N ALA A 96 6.09 -15.99 13.64
CA ALA A 96 5.13 -16.56 14.58
C ALA A 96 3.91 -15.64 14.83
N GLU A 97 4.13 -14.33 14.97
CA GLU A 97 3.10 -13.38 15.36
C GLU A 97 2.40 -12.70 14.17
N CYS A 98 3.11 -12.50 13.06
CA CYS A 98 2.69 -11.62 11.96
C CYS A 98 2.47 -12.35 10.63
N GLN A 99 2.69 -13.67 10.54
CA GLN A 99 2.48 -14.40 9.29
C GLN A 99 1.01 -14.80 9.09
N TYR A 100 0.43 -14.48 7.94
CA TYR A 100 -0.95 -14.76 7.57
C TYR A 100 -1.05 -15.36 6.16
N SER A 101 -2.24 -15.85 5.83
CA SER A 101 -2.61 -16.37 4.53
C SER A 101 -4.02 -15.91 4.15
N SER A 102 -4.29 -15.86 2.86
CA SER A 102 -5.60 -15.55 2.30
C SER A 102 -5.82 -16.25 0.98
N THR A 103 -7.02 -16.11 0.41
CA THR A 103 -7.30 -16.56 -0.95
C THR A 103 -6.54 -15.79 -2.02
N PHE A 104 -5.96 -14.64 -1.70
CA PHE A 104 -5.12 -13.86 -2.63
C PHE A 104 -3.65 -14.21 -2.53
N ASN A 105 -3.12 -14.39 -1.31
CA ASN A 105 -1.71 -14.66 -1.06
C ASN A 105 -1.56 -15.76 -0.01
N LYS A 106 -0.85 -16.84 -0.35
CA LYS A 106 -0.63 -17.97 0.55
C LYS A 106 0.27 -17.62 1.74
N ASN A 107 1.19 -16.68 1.57
CA ASN A 107 2.11 -16.25 2.62
C ASN A 107 2.23 -14.73 2.62
N MET A 108 1.79 -14.11 3.71
CA MET A 108 1.92 -12.69 3.96
C MET A 108 2.52 -12.43 5.35
N VAL A 109 3.22 -11.32 5.53
CA VAL A 109 3.63 -10.83 6.86
C VAL A 109 3.07 -9.43 7.04
N ARG A 110 2.30 -9.21 8.11
CA ARG A 110 1.49 -7.98 8.33
C ARG A 110 1.47 -7.59 9.80
N GLY A 111 1.32 -6.30 10.10
CA GLY A 111 1.24 -5.82 11.49
C GLY A 111 2.55 -5.97 12.28
N MET A 112 3.71 -5.87 11.62
CA MET A 112 5.00 -6.00 12.32
C MET A 112 5.20 -4.88 13.36
N GLY A 113 4.95 -3.62 12.98
CA GLY A 113 5.05 -2.48 13.88
C GLY A 113 6.45 -2.26 14.47
N PRO A 114 6.62 -1.23 15.33
CA PRO A 114 7.92 -0.82 15.84
C PRO A 114 8.55 -1.84 16.80
N ALA A 115 7.74 -2.65 17.48
CA ALA A 115 8.22 -3.63 18.46
C ALA A 115 8.89 -4.86 17.83
N ARG A 116 8.54 -5.21 16.59
CA ARG A 116 9.03 -6.42 15.91
C ARG A 116 9.91 -6.10 14.70
N ALA A 117 9.67 -4.98 14.02
CA ALA A 117 10.43 -4.54 12.87
C ALA A 117 10.77 -3.03 12.97
N PRO A 118 11.54 -2.59 13.98
CA PRO A 118 11.86 -1.18 14.20
C PRO A 118 12.56 -0.53 13.00
N PHE A 119 13.50 -1.21 12.32
CA PHE A 119 14.18 -0.65 11.15
C PHE A 119 13.18 -0.37 10.02
N THR A 120 12.34 -1.35 9.70
CA THR A 120 11.33 -1.22 8.64
C THR A 120 10.28 -0.17 9.00
N TYR A 121 9.86 -0.13 10.26
CA TYR A 121 8.89 0.86 10.74
C TYR A 121 9.46 2.29 10.64
N ASP A 122 10.68 2.51 11.13
CA ASP A 122 11.34 3.82 11.10
C ASP A 122 11.63 4.26 9.66
N ALA A 123 12.01 3.34 8.77
CA ALA A 123 12.18 3.62 7.35
C ALA A 123 10.91 4.20 6.71
N TRP A 124 9.74 3.62 6.99
CA TRP A 124 8.47 4.08 6.41
C TRP A 124 7.84 5.27 7.15
N LYS A 125 8.35 5.64 8.32
CA LYS A 125 7.94 6.84 9.08
C LYS A 125 8.94 7.99 8.95
N SER A 126 10.11 7.75 8.37
CA SER A 126 11.15 8.75 8.12
C SER A 126 10.62 9.92 7.28
N PRO A 127 10.78 11.17 7.74
CA PRO A 127 10.43 12.36 6.96
C PRO A 127 11.08 12.39 5.58
N GLU A 128 12.33 11.94 5.47
CA GLU A 128 13.11 11.88 4.23
C GLU A 128 12.47 10.93 3.22
N VAL A 129 12.09 9.73 3.66
CA VAL A 129 11.38 8.76 2.79
C VAL A 129 10.01 9.31 2.39
N LEU A 130 9.24 9.85 3.35
CA LEU A 130 7.91 10.41 3.07
C LEU A 130 7.95 11.60 2.12
N GLU A 131 8.98 12.45 2.20
CA GLU A 131 9.20 13.54 1.24
C GLU A 131 9.37 12.98 -0.18
N LYS A 132 10.21 11.97 -0.37
CA LYS A 132 10.45 11.39 -1.71
C LYS A 132 9.23 10.68 -2.27
N ILE A 133 8.49 9.95 -1.43
CA ILE A 133 7.22 9.33 -1.82
C ILE A 133 6.19 10.40 -2.20
N SER A 134 6.07 11.48 -1.42
CA SER A 134 5.15 12.59 -1.71
C SER A 134 5.53 13.31 -3.01
N GLN A 135 6.82 13.50 -3.25
CA GLN A 135 7.35 14.09 -4.49
C GLN A 135 6.90 13.30 -5.72
N VAL A 136 7.07 11.97 -5.72
CA VAL A 136 6.67 11.14 -6.87
C VAL A 136 5.17 10.91 -6.96
N ALA A 137 4.45 11.02 -5.83
CA ALA A 137 2.99 10.93 -5.80
C ALA A 137 2.30 12.21 -6.25
N GLY A 138 3.00 13.36 -6.28
CA GLY A 138 2.43 14.66 -6.65
C GLY A 138 1.46 15.23 -5.61
N ILE A 139 1.48 14.70 -4.38
CA ILE A 139 0.71 15.15 -3.23
C ILE A 139 1.38 14.70 -1.93
N ASP A 140 1.25 15.46 -0.86
CA ASP A 140 1.75 15.07 0.45
C ASP A 140 1.03 13.84 0.99
N LEU A 141 1.80 12.79 1.27
CA LEU A 141 1.32 11.51 1.76
C LEU A 141 1.91 11.18 3.15
N VAL A 142 1.15 10.40 3.90
CA VAL A 142 1.59 9.73 5.13
C VAL A 142 1.14 8.28 5.10
N PRO A 143 1.83 7.34 5.80
CA PRO A 143 1.36 5.97 5.92
C PRO A 143 -0.08 5.95 6.43
N SER A 144 -0.92 5.08 5.87
CA SER A 144 -2.35 5.11 6.16
C SER A 144 -2.64 4.78 7.62
N ILE A 145 -2.14 3.63 8.06
CA ILE A 145 -2.20 3.09 9.41
C ILE A 145 -0.97 2.22 9.62
N ASP A 146 -0.51 2.09 10.87
CA ASP A 146 0.72 1.39 11.20
C ASP A 146 0.64 -0.11 10.90
N PHE A 147 -0.55 -0.72 11.01
CA PHE A 147 -0.78 -2.13 10.69
C PHE A 147 -0.46 -2.49 9.23
N GLU A 148 -0.60 -1.52 8.32
CA GLU A 148 -0.36 -1.67 6.88
C GLU A 148 1.01 -1.13 6.44
N ILE A 149 1.86 -0.72 7.39
CA ILE A 149 3.26 -0.47 7.09
C ILE A 149 3.92 -1.81 6.76
N ALA A 150 4.52 -1.87 5.56
CA ALA A 150 5.26 -3.03 5.10
C ALA A 150 4.46 -4.35 5.11
N ASN A 151 3.29 -4.37 4.46
CA ASN A 151 2.60 -5.63 4.15
C ASN A 151 3.43 -6.43 3.14
N ILE A 152 3.98 -7.56 3.59
CA ILE A 152 4.88 -8.38 2.78
C ILE A 152 4.08 -9.50 2.11
N ASN A 153 4.22 -9.65 0.80
CA ASN A 153 3.74 -10.81 0.05
C ASN A 153 4.93 -11.70 -0.31
N ILE A 154 4.87 -12.97 0.08
CA ILE A 154 5.94 -13.95 -0.14
C ILE A 154 5.43 -15.02 -1.10
N THR A 155 6.11 -15.15 -2.23
CA THR A 155 5.94 -16.26 -3.17
C THR A 155 7.29 -16.93 -3.41
N PHE A 156 7.32 -18.25 -3.45
CA PHE A 156 8.51 -19.04 -3.70
C PHE A 156 8.15 -20.25 -4.54
N ARG A 157 9.13 -20.78 -5.27
CA ARG A 157 8.97 -22.01 -6.05
C ARG A 157 9.18 -23.21 -5.12
N ASP A 158 8.29 -24.18 -5.17
CA ASP A 158 8.52 -25.48 -4.53
C ASP A 158 9.51 -26.27 -5.39
N GLU A 159 10.59 -26.78 -4.79
CA GLU A 159 11.63 -27.54 -5.52
C GLU A 159 11.07 -28.83 -6.16
N ASN A 160 9.88 -29.27 -5.75
CA ASN A 160 9.17 -30.43 -6.28
C ASN A 160 8.25 -30.14 -7.48
N GLU A 161 8.03 -28.87 -7.85
CA GLU A 161 7.22 -28.51 -9.02
C GLU A 161 8.11 -28.51 -10.29
N VAL A 162 8.08 -29.64 -11.01
CA VAL A 162 8.71 -29.83 -12.32
C VAL A 162 8.20 -28.77 -13.30
N GLU A 163 9.11 -28.20 -14.11
CA GLU A 163 8.82 -27.22 -15.16
C GLU A 163 7.66 -27.65 -16.06
N GLN A 164 6.45 -27.16 -15.77
CA GLN A 164 5.41 -27.14 -16.78
C GLN A 164 5.68 -25.96 -17.71
N THR A 165 6.19 -26.34 -18.88
CA THR A 165 6.42 -25.56 -20.09
C THR A 165 5.39 -24.45 -20.30
N VAL A 166 5.93 -23.26 -20.54
CA VAL A 166 5.31 -21.93 -20.66
C VAL A 166 4.26 -21.80 -21.78
N ASN A 167 4.06 -22.81 -22.63
CA ASN A 167 3.27 -22.67 -23.87
C ASN A 167 1.79 -23.08 -23.76
N LEU A 168 1.27 -23.43 -22.58
CA LEU A 168 -0.12 -23.89 -22.44
C LEU A 168 -0.91 -23.29 -21.27
N MET A 169 -0.35 -22.36 -20.49
CA MET A 169 -1.06 -21.82 -19.32
C MET A 169 -2.07 -20.73 -19.74
N PRO A 170 -3.37 -20.88 -19.40
CA PRO A 170 -4.37 -19.84 -19.66
C PRO A 170 -4.02 -18.54 -18.93
N SER A 171 -4.43 -17.40 -19.49
CA SER A 171 -4.06 -16.04 -19.02
C SER A 171 -4.32 -15.75 -17.54
N LYS A 172 -5.23 -16.48 -16.87
CA LYS A 172 -5.47 -16.41 -15.43
C LYS A 172 -4.32 -16.94 -14.57
N GLU A 173 -3.50 -17.86 -15.10
CA GLU A 173 -2.40 -18.49 -14.37
C GLU A 173 -1.10 -17.66 -14.41
N LEU A 174 -1.05 -16.59 -15.22
CA LEU A 174 0.06 -15.64 -15.30
C LEU A 174 -0.04 -14.49 -14.28
N SER A 175 -1.03 -14.52 -13.39
CA SER A 175 -1.30 -13.49 -12.38
C SER A 175 -0.66 -13.81 -11.03
N ALA A 176 0.13 -12.88 -10.48
CA ALA A 176 0.53 -12.90 -9.07
C ALA A 176 -0.59 -12.37 -8.17
N VAL A 177 -1.28 -11.29 -8.60
CA VAL A 177 -2.48 -10.75 -7.95
C VAL A 177 -3.49 -10.36 -9.02
N SER A 178 -4.71 -10.90 -8.95
CA SER A 178 -5.77 -10.70 -9.94
C SER A 178 -6.17 -9.23 -10.12
N TRP A 179 -6.89 -8.90 -11.20
CA TRP A 179 -7.44 -7.54 -11.38
C TRP A 179 -8.24 -7.07 -10.17
N HIS A 180 -7.86 -5.93 -9.62
CA HIS A 180 -8.47 -5.35 -8.43
C HIS A 180 -8.27 -3.84 -8.36
N TYR A 181 -8.94 -3.23 -7.38
CA TYR A 181 -8.65 -1.91 -6.86
C TYR A 181 -8.17 -2.06 -5.42
N ASP A 182 -7.22 -1.22 -5.02
CA ASP A 182 -6.74 -1.24 -3.64
C ASP A 182 -7.75 -0.64 -2.67
N SER A 183 -7.57 -0.98 -1.40
CA SER A 183 -8.28 -0.38 -0.28
C SER A 183 -7.86 1.06 0.01
N PHE A 184 -6.63 1.45 -0.35
CA PHE A 184 -6.00 2.71 0.07
C PHE A 184 -5.70 3.63 -1.12
N PRO A 185 -5.81 4.97 -0.96
CA PRO A 185 -5.61 5.93 -2.05
C PRO A 185 -4.32 5.73 -2.83
N PHE A 186 -3.22 5.48 -2.11
CA PHE A 186 -1.90 5.22 -2.69
C PHE A 186 -1.26 3.99 -2.08
N VAL A 187 -0.41 3.34 -2.87
CA VAL A 187 0.50 2.29 -2.42
C VAL A 187 1.91 2.55 -2.96
N CYS A 188 2.90 2.17 -2.18
CA CYS A 188 4.28 2.03 -2.61
C CYS A 188 4.66 0.55 -2.54
N VAL A 189 5.03 -0.05 -3.67
CA VAL A 189 5.46 -1.44 -3.78
C VAL A 189 6.97 -1.48 -3.95
N THR A 190 7.67 -1.95 -2.92
CA THR A 190 9.13 -2.13 -2.91
C THR A 190 9.47 -3.61 -3.11
N MET A 191 10.42 -3.90 -4.00
CA MET A 191 10.87 -5.29 -4.21
C MET A 191 12.02 -5.64 -3.25
N LEU A 192 11.87 -6.75 -2.53
CA LEU A 192 12.86 -7.26 -1.57
C LEU A 192 13.66 -8.45 -2.10
N SER A 193 13.18 -9.14 -3.12
CA SER A 193 13.91 -10.25 -3.75
C SER A 193 14.87 -9.72 -4.81
N ASP A 194 16.00 -10.40 -4.94
CA ASP A 194 16.86 -10.27 -6.10
C ASP A 194 16.11 -10.81 -7.34
N CYS A 195 15.81 -9.92 -8.28
CA CYS A 195 15.12 -10.25 -9.51
C CYS A 195 16.08 -10.51 -10.68
N THR A 196 17.36 -10.70 -10.42
CA THR A 196 18.35 -11.04 -11.45
C THR A 196 17.95 -12.33 -12.18
N GLY A 197 17.81 -12.26 -13.50
CA GLY A 197 17.38 -13.38 -14.34
C GLY A 197 15.88 -13.65 -14.34
N MET A 198 15.07 -12.85 -13.63
CA MET A 198 13.61 -12.95 -13.67
C MET A 198 13.04 -12.24 -14.91
N VAL A 199 12.07 -12.87 -15.57
CA VAL A 199 11.33 -12.31 -16.70
C VAL A 199 9.86 -12.16 -16.34
N GLY A 200 9.27 -11.00 -16.62
CA GLY A 200 7.90 -10.66 -16.25
C GLY A 200 7.84 -9.89 -14.93
N GLY A 201 6.72 -9.99 -14.21
CA GLY A 201 6.52 -9.26 -12.95
C GLY A 201 6.00 -7.84 -13.10
N GLU A 202 5.58 -7.44 -14.30
CA GLU A 202 5.02 -6.13 -14.59
C GLU A 202 3.71 -5.89 -13.84
N THR A 203 3.43 -4.61 -13.57
CA THR A 203 2.11 -4.18 -13.14
C THR A 203 1.31 -3.81 -14.37
N ALA A 204 0.22 -4.53 -14.61
CA ALA A 204 -0.75 -4.20 -15.65
C ALA A 204 -1.81 -3.27 -15.07
N MET A 205 -2.07 -2.15 -15.74
CA MET A 205 -3.13 -1.18 -15.43
C MET A 205 -4.14 -1.17 -16.56
N ARG A 206 -5.44 -1.13 -16.24
CA ARG A 206 -6.51 -1.05 -17.24
C ARG A 206 -7.04 0.38 -17.34
N THR A 207 -7.08 0.92 -18.55
CA THR A 207 -7.68 2.23 -18.82
C THR A 207 -9.22 2.12 -18.86
N PRO A 208 -9.97 3.23 -18.76
CA PRO A 208 -11.43 3.21 -18.91
C PRO A 208 -11.92 2.68 -20.26
N LYS A 209 -11.07 2.69 -21.29
CA LYS A 209 -11.38 2.15 -22.62
C LYS A 209 -11.19 0.63 -22.70
N GLY A 210 -10.61 0.02 -21.66
CA GLY A 210 -10.28 -1.41 -21.62
C GLY A 210 -8.85 -1.73 -22.07
N ASP A 211 -8.07 -0.74 -22.49
CA ASP A 211 -6.68 -0.93 -22.90
C ASP A 211 -5.81 -1.32 -21.69
N ILE A 212 -4.86 -2.23 -21.89
CA ILE A 212 -3.93 -2.68 -20.85
C ILE A 212 -2.58 -2.01 -21.06
N MET A 213 -2.17 -1.19 -20.09
CA MET A 213 -0.83 -0.62 -20.00
C MET A 213 0.01 -1.46 -19.05
N LYS A 214 1.21 -1.85 -19.47
CA LYS A 214 2.15 -2.57 -18.60
C LYS A 214 3.28 -1.64 -18.22
N VAL A 215 3.55 -1.55 -16.92
CA VAL A 215 4.70 -0.84 -16.37
C VAL A 215 5.65 -1.88 -15.82
N ARG A 216 6.95 -1.67 -16.08
CA ARG A 216 8.00 -2.56 -15.60
C ARG A 216 7.85 -2.77 -14.09
N GLY A 217 8.03 -4.01 -13.63
CA GLY A 217 8.03 -4.31 -12.19
C GLY A 217 9.32 -3.82 -11.50
N PRO A 218 9.28 -3.59 -10.18
CA PRO A 218 10.46 -3.21 -9.43
C PRO A 218 11.48 -4.36 -9.33
N ALA A 219 12.77 -4.01 -9.42
CA ALA A 219 13.90 -4.83 -9.00
C ALA A 219 14.26 -4.56 -7.53
N MET A 220 15.10 -5.41 -6.93
CA MET A 220 15.51 -5.29 -5.52
C MET A 220 15.91 -3.86 -5.15
N GLY A 221 15.36 -3.32 -4.06
CA GLY A 221 15.65 -1.96 -3.60
C GLY A 221 14.92 -0.84 -4.35
N THR A 222 14.27 -1.16 -5.46
CA THR A 222 13.44 -0.21 -6.20
C THR A 222 11.98 -0.29 -5.77
N ALA A 223 11.25 0.80 -6.04
CA ALA A 223 9.85 0.94 -5.70
C ALA A 223 9.02 1.46 -6.87
N VAL A 224 7.71 1.21 -6.82
CA VAL A 224 6.69 1.82 -7.68
C VAL A 224 5.63 2.46 -6.79
N VAL A 225 5.23 3.69 -7.10
CA VAL A 225 4.13 4.38 -6.41
C VAL A 225 2.93 4.46 -7.34
N MET A 226 1.74 4.14 -6.86
CA MET A 226 0.51 4.23 -7.66
C MET A 226 -0.74 4.59 -6.86
N GLN A 227 -1.71 5.20 -7.54
CA GLN A 227 -3.06 5.48 -7.08
C GLN A 227 -3.98 4.23 -7.12
N GLY A 228 -3.60 3.18 -6.40
CA GLY A 228 -4.21 1.85 -6.48
C GLY A 228 -5.71 1.80 -6.18
N ARG A 229 -6.24 2.70 -5.34
CA ARG A 229 -7.69 2.82 -5.07
C ARG A 229 -8.51 3.12 -6.31
N TYR A 230 -7.88 3.75 -7.30
CA TYR A 230 -8.54 4.44 -8.41
C TYR A 230 -8.23 3.82 -9.77
N ILE A 231 -7.22 2.96 -9.84
CA ILE A 231 -6.74 2.33 -11.07
C ILE A 231 -6.93 0.82 -10.95
N GLU A 232 -7.69 0.22 -11.86
CA GLU A 232 -7.82 -1.24 -11.91
C GLU A 232 -6.50 -1.82 -12.35
N HIS A 233 -5.92 -2.70 -11.55
CA HIS A 233 -4.58 -3.20 -11.82
C HIS A 233 -4.38 -4.66 -11.38
N GLN A 234 -3.33 -5.27 -11.90
CA GLN A 234 -2.94 -6.65 -11.66
C GLN A 234 -1.41 -6.76 -11.67
N ALA A 235 -0.85 -7.51 -10.73
CA ALA A 235 0.56 -7.88 -10.75
C ALA A 235 0.73 -9.17 -11.54
N LEU A 236 1.59 -9.17 -12.56
CA LEU A 236 1.92 -10.37 -13.33
C LEU A 236 2.95 -11.23 -12.59
N LYS A 237 2.93 -12.54 -12.83
CA LYS A 237 3.97 -13.45 -12.34
C LYS A 237 5.28 -13.14 -13.04
N ALA A 238 6.37 -13.33 -12.30
CA ALA A 238 7.71 -13.34 -12.85
C ALA A 238 8.22 -14.80 -12.88
N LEU A 239 8.88 -15.17 -13.97
CA LEU A 239 9.46 -16.50 -14.20
C LEU A 239 10.98 -16.44 -13.99
N GLY A 240 11.58 -17.58 -13.62
CA GLY A 240 13.04 -17.72 -13.51
C GLY A 240 13.64 -17.45 -12.13
N GLY A 241 12.87 -16.93 -11.17
CA GLY A 241 13.32 -16.70 -9.79
C GLY A 241 12.99 -17.83 -8.81
N ARG A 242 13.76 -17.96 -7.72
CA ARG A 242 13.46 -18.87 -6.60
C ARG A 242 12.38 -18.33 -5.67
N GLU A 243 12.35 -17.00 -5.52
CA GLU A 243 11.44 -16.27 -4.66
C GLU A 243 11.02 -14.95 -5.32
N ARG A 244 9.88 -14.42 -4.86
CA ARG A 244 9.42 -13.06 -5.12
C ARG A 244 8.77 -12.55 -3.85
N ILE A 245 9.46 -11.63 -3.20
CA ILE A 245 9.06 -10.97 -1.97
C ILE A 245 8.86 -9.49 -2.27
N SER A 246 7.62 -9.02 -2.14
CA SER A 246 7.28 -7.60 -2.31
C SER A 246 6.75 -7.04 -1.00
N MET A 247 7.22 -5.84 -0.65
CA MET A 247 6.75 -5.06 0.48
C MET A 247 5.83 -3.95 0.00
N VAL A 248 4.61 -3.89 0.52
CA VAL A 248 3.60 -2.89 0.15
C VAL A 248 3.31 -2.02 1.36
N THR A 249 3.54 -0.71 1.22
CA THR A 249 3.13 0.27 2.23
C THR A 249 2.03 1.13 1.65
N CYS A 250 0.93 1.25 2.39
CA CYS A 250 -0.26 2.00 1.96
C CYS A 250 -0.23 3.42 2.50
N PHE A 251 -0.71 4.38 1.72
CA PHE A 251 -0.65 5.81 2.03
C PHE A 251 -2.01 6.48 1.88
N ARG A 252 -2.20 7.54 2.69
CA ARG A 252 -3.33 8.47 2.66
C ARG A 252 -2.82 9.91 2.50
N PRO A 253 -3.64 10.86 2.02
CA PRO A 253 -3.23 12.25 2.00
C PRO A 253 -2.92 12.74 3.42
N LYS A 254 -1.84 13.52 3.55
CA LYS A 254 -1.45 14.15 4.81
C LYS A 254 -2.47 15.19 5.28
N SER A 255 -3.00 15.97 4.33
CA SER A 255 -3.97 17.02 4.64
C SER A 255 -5.35 16.44 4.95
N PRO A 256 -5.99 16.81 6.07
CA PRO A 256 -7.36 16.38 6.37
C PRO A 256 -8.38 16.99 5.40
N LEU A 257 -8.02 18.05 4.68
CA LEU A 257 -8.91 18.76 3.75
C LEU A 257 -8.99 18.09 2.37
N VAL A 258 -8.08 17.17 2.08
CA VAL A 258 -8.13 16.34 0.88
C VAL A 258 -9.08 15.17 1.15
N LYS A 259 -9.77 14.71 0.10
CA LYS A 259 -10.64 13.53 0.22
C LYS A 259 -9.78 12.29 0.52
N ASP A 260 -10.28 11.44 1.40
CA ASP A 260 -9.63 10.18 1.77
C ASP A 260 -10.65 9.04 1.61
N GLU A 261 -10.51 8.32 0.50
CA GLU A 261 -11.40 7.25 0.07
C GLU A 261 -10.88 5.85 0.48
N THR A 262 -10.09 5.80 1.56
CA THR A 262 -9.67 4.55 2.20
C THR A 262 -10.89 3.71 2.60
N VAL A 263 -10.84 2.43 2.29
CA VAL A 263 -11.81 1.42 2.73
C VAL A 263 -11.07 0.21 3.30
N LEU A 264 -11.67 -0.54 4.20
CA LEU A 264 -11.04 -1.71 4.82
C LEU A 264 -11.41 -3.03 4.13
N VAL A 265 -12.25 -2.99 3.09
CA VAL A 265 -12.74 -4.18 2.37
C VAL A 265 -11.63 -5.17 1.98
N GLY A 266 -10.50 -4.69 1.43
CA GLY A 266 -9.39 -5.53 1.00
C GLY A 266 -8.59 -6.17 2.13
N VAL A 267 -8.60 -5.58 3.32
CA VAL A 267 -7.69 -5.95 4.42
C VAL A 267 -8.41 -6.50 5.65
N ARG A 268 -9.70 -6.21 5.83
CA ARG A 268 -10.48 -6.57 7.03
C ARG A 268 -10.38 -8.06 7.35
N GLY A 269 -10.67 -8.92 6.36
CA GLY A 269 -10.71 -10.37 6.57
C GLY A 269 -9.35 -11.04 6.78
N ILE A 270 -8.25 -10.29 6.66
CA ILE A 270 -6.87 -10.81 6.72
C ILE A 270 -6.01 -10.08 7.75
N SER A 271 -6.62 -9.30 8.65
CA SER A 271 -5.96 -8.48 9.67
C SER A 271 -6.42 -8.86 11.07
N ASP A 272 -5.64 -8.46 12.09
CA ASP A 272 -6.18 -8.35 13.44
C ASP A 272 -7.19 -7.19 13.46
N LEU A 273 -8.46 -7.51 13.72
CA LEU A 273 -9.54 -6.52 13.64
C LEU A 273 -9.48 -5.49 14.78
N SER A 274 -9.01 -5.90 15.96
CA SER A 274 -8.94 -4.99 17.10
C SER A 274 -7.89 -3.91 16.84
N GLU A 275 -6.71 -4.31 16.35
CA GLU A 275 -5.65 -3.38 16.00
C GLU A 275 -6.02 -2.52 14.78
N LEU A 276 -6.53 -3.16 13.71
CA LEU A 276 -6.96 -2.48 12.47
C LEU A 276 -8.02 -1.42 12.75
N TYR A 277 -9.08 -1.76 13.49
CA TYR A 277 -10.17 -0.82 13.77
C TYR A 277 -9.78 0.26 14.76
N THR A 278 -8.90 -0.03 15.72
CA THR A 278 -8.36 0.99 16.63
C THR A 278 -7.64 2.07 15.84
N GLN A 279 -6.64 1.68 15.04
CA GLN A 279 -5.85 2.63 14.26
C GLN A 279 -6.70 3.35 13.21
N TYR A 280 -7.61 2.64 12.53
CA TYR A 280 -8.51 3.25 11.56
C TYR A 280 -9.44 4.29 12.19
N THR A 281 -10.03 3.96 13.34
CA THR A 281 -10.92 4.87 14.05
C THR A 281 -10.18 6.11 14.53
N GLU A 282 -8.99 5.93 15.11
CA GLU A 282 -8.15 7.00 15.62
C GLU A 282 -7.87 8.07 14.55
N TYR A 283 -7.28 7.70 13.41
CA TYR A 283 -6.93 8.71 12.40
C TYR A 283 -8.18 9.33 11.74
N ARG A 284 -9.28 8.58 11.63
CA ARG A 284 -10.54 9.11 11.07
C ARG A 284 -11.15 10.16 12.00
N LEU A 285 -11.06 9.95 13.32
CA LEU A 285 -11.48 10.94 14.31
C LEU A 285 -10.57 12.17 14.30
N GLU A 286 -9.26 12.00 14.16
CA GLU A 286 -8.31 13.11 14.00
C GLU A 286 -8.66 13.98 12.78
N ILE A 287 -8.98 13.36 11.63
CA ILE A 287 -9.42 14.09 10.43
C ILE A 287 -10.66 14.94 10.72
N LEU A 288 -11.66 14.38 11.43
CA LEU A 288 -12.87 15.11 11.81
C LEU A 288 -12.54 16.28 12.74
N GLU A 289 -11.69 16.05 13.74
CA GLU A 289 -11.25 17.09 14.67
C GLU A 289 -10.57 18.25 13.92
N GLU A 290 -9.61 17.96 13.04
CA GLU A 290 -8.89 18.97 12.29
C GLU A 290 -9.82 19.74 11.33
N ARG A 291 -10.74 19.06 10.66
CA ARG A 291 -11.75 19.70 9.79
C ARG A 291 -12.66 20.63 10.57
N ILE A 292 -13.14 20.22 11.75
CA ILE A 292 -13.98 21.05 12.62
C ILE A 292 -13.20 22.26 13.12
N ARG A 293 -11.97 22.06 13.62
CA ARG A 293 -11.08 23.16 14.06
C ARG A 293 -10.83 24.15 12.92
N HIS A 294 -10.58 23.65 11.71
CA HIS A 294 -10.39 24.48 10.52
C HIS A 294 -11.63 25.31 10.18
N GLN A 295 -12.82 24.70 10.12
CA GLN A 295 -14.06 25.44 9.83
C GLN A 295 -14.39 26.45 10.94
N LEU A 296 -14.17 26.10 12.21
CA LEU A 296 -14.38 27.01 13.34
C LEU A 296 -13.48 28.24 13.23
N LYS A 297 -12.20 28.06 12.86
CA LYS A 297 -11.29 29.17 12.60
C LYS A 297 -11.81 30.08 11.48
N LYS A 298 -12.24 29.51 10.35
CA LYS A 298 -12.83 30.27 9.23
C LYS A 298 -14.06 31.09 9.66
N GLU A 299 -14.94 30.50 10.47
CA GLU A 299 -16.14 31.20 10.94
C GLU A 299 -15.83 32.37 11.87
N ARG A 300 -14.84 32.21 12.76
CA ARG A 300 -14.35 33.29 13.61
C ARG A 300 -13.72 34.41 12.79
N GLU A 301 -12.90 34.08 11.80
CA GLU A 301 -12.29 35.06 10.89
C GLU A 301 -13.36 35.82 10.07
N ARG A 302 -14.40 35.12 9.60
CA ARG A 302 -15.55 35.72 8.91
C ARG A 302 -16.26 36.74 9.81
N GLU A 303 -16.52 36.37 11.06
CA GLU A 303 -17.18 37.22 12.04
C GLU A 303 -16.36 38.48 12.36
N VAL A 304 -15.06 38.32 12.63
CA VAL A 304 -14.13 39.44 12.85
C VAL A 304 -14.10 40.38 11.63
N ALA A 305 -14.11 39.81 10.42
CA ALA A 305 -14.18 40.57 9.19
C ALA A 305 -15.59 41.14 8.87
N LYS A 306 -16.58 40.90 9.74
CA LYS A 306 -17.98 41.33 9.61
C LYS A 306 -18.62 40.92 8.27
N LYS A 307 -18.19 39.78 7.71
CA LYS A 307 -18.75 39.24 6.46
C LYS A 307 -20.10 38.55 6.75
N PRO A 308 -21.08 38.62 5.84
CA PRO A 308 -22.38 37.96 6.02
C PRO A 308 -22.22 36.45 6.17
N PHE A 309 -23.14 35.82 6.91
CA PHE A 309 -23.12 34.38 7.13
C PHE A 309 -23.40 33.61 5.83
N ASN A 310 -22.57 32.62 5.53
CA ASN A 310 -22.70 31.82 4.31
C ASN A 310 -23.40 30.49 4.59
N ILE A 311 -24.73 30.50 4.51
CA ILE A 311 -25.57 29.32 4.78
C ILE A 311 -25.17 28.14 3.88
N ALA A 312 -24.91 28.39 2.59
CA ALA A 312 -24.59 27.36 1.62
C ALA A 312 -23.25 26.68 1.92
N GLU A 313 -22.24 27.45 2.32
CA GLU A 313 -20.93 26.91 2.70
C GLU A 313 -21.00 26.05 3.95
N ILE A 314 -21.67 26.52 5.00
CA ILE A 314 -21.82 25.75 6.25
C ILE A 314 -22.61 24.47 6.01
N LYS A 315 -23.73 24.54 5.27
CA LYS A 315 -24.49 23.33 4.92
C LYS A 315 -23.61 22.34 4.16
N ARG A 316 -22.85 22.77 3.16
CA ARG A 316 -21.94 21.90 2.40
C ARG A 316 -20.88 21.27 3.31
N PHE A 317 -20.25 22.05 4.20
CA PHE A 317 -19.27 21.53 5.14
C PHE A 317 -19.86 20.44 6.04
N LEU A 318 -21.02 20.70 6.65
CA LEU A 318 -21.69 19.75 7.55
C LEU A 318 -22.16 18.50 6.80
N THR A 319 -22.70 18.65 5.59
CA THR A 319 -23.06 17.50 4.74
C THR A 319 -21.85 16.65 4.41
N ASN A 320 -20.69 17.25 4.11
CA ASN A 320 -19.46 16.50 3.86
C ASN A 320 -19.00 15.72 5.11
N GLN A 321 -19.13 16.29 6.31
CA GLN A 321 -18.77 15.57 7.54
C GLN A 321 -19.74 14.42 7.82
N LYS A 322 -21.04 14.64 7.58
CA LYS A 322 -22.05 13.57 7.66
C LYS A 322 -21.69 12.39 6.75
N LEU A 323 -21.42 12.66 5.47
CA LEU A 323 -21.04 11.63 4.50
C LEU A 323 -19.74 10.90 4.89
N PHE A 324 -18.77 11.63 5.48
CA PHE A 324 -17.55 11.03 5.98
C PHE A 324 -17.82 10.06 7.14
N ILE A 325 -18.64 10.46 8.12
CA ILE A 325 -19.05 9.57 9.22
C ILE A 325 -19.78 8.34 8.70
N GLU A 326 -20.72 8.52 7.75
CA GLU A 326 -21.41 7.39 7.11
C GLU A 326 -20.44 6.41 6.43
N SER A 327 -19.37 6.91 5.80
CA SER A 327 -18.33 6.06 5.21
C SER A 327 -17.54 5.28 6.26
N VAL A 328 -17.24 5.89 7.42
CA VAL A 328 -16.54 5.23 8.54
C VAL A 328 -17.43 4.12 9.13
N LEU A 329 -18.71 4.40 9.34
CA LEU A 329 -19.69 3.42 9.81
C LEU A 329 -19.81 2.22 8.86
N THR A 330 -19.68 2.46 7.55
CA THR A 330 -19.70 1.38 6.57
C THR A 330 -18.48 0.46 6.71
N GLU A 331 -17.33 0.96 7.16
CA GLU A 331 -16.11 0.16 7.24
C GLU A 331 -15.92 -0.57 8.57
N ILE A 332 -16.49 -0.06 9.66
CA ILE A 332 -16.45 -0.72 10.98
C ILE A 332 -17.62 -1.69 11.07
N GLN A 333 -17.32 -2.97 10.88
CA GLN A 333 -18.32 -4.04 10.87
C GLN A 333 -17.90 -5.17 11.81
N GLU A 334 -18.88 -5.81 12.44
CA GLU A 334 -18.68 -7.15 12.99
C GLU A 334 -18.42 -8.12 11.84
N VAL A 335 -17.50 -9.07 12.05
CA VAL A 335 -17.15 -10.07 11.06
C VAL A 335 -17.44 -11.43 11.67
N ASP A 336 -18.37 -12.15 11.04
CA ASP A 336 -18.76 -13.52 11.42
C ASP A 336 -17.65 -14.55 11.19
#